data_AF-A0A0F9G462-F1
#
_entry.id   AF-A0A0F9G462-F1
#
_cell.length_a   1.000
_cell.length_b   1.000
_cell.length_c   1.000
_cell.angle_alpha   90.00
_cell.angle_beta   90.00
_cell.angle_gamma   90.00
#
_symmetry.space_group_name_H-M   'P 1'
#
loop_
_entity.id
_entity.type
_entity.pdbx_description
1 polymer ?
#
loop_
_entity_poly.entity_id
_entity_poly.type
_entity_poly.pdbx_seq_one_letter_code
_entity_poly.pdbx_strand_id
1 'polypeptide(L)'
;AVVPSLAVGEVSQPLRSGSGYHLVRIKDKKSQEVHLVKQTLASHILLKANELTTDEQAKQRLEQLRQRIINGEDFAELAKAHSEDTGSAIDGGSLGWVSPGVMVPEFEEKMNELAVGEVSDVFKSRFGWHLIKVFDRREENMAEEYKRSQAREQIRQRKIDEDMETWLRTMRDEAYVEYRNN
;
A
#
# COMPACT_ATOMS: atom_id res chain seq x y z
N ALA A 1 -23.26 18.56 -14.91
CA ALA A 1 -22.43 18.80 -16.10
C ALA A 1 -22.29 17.48 -16.87
N VAL A 2 -22.54 17.45 -18.19
CA VAL A 2 -22.59 16.22 -19.02
C VAL A 2 -21.21 15.79 -19.53
N VAL A 3 -20.23 16.70 -19.50
CA VAL A 3 -18.86 16.49 -19.98
C VAL A 3 -18.09 15.35 -19.27
N PRO A 4 -18.21 15.14 -17.94
CA PRO A 4 -17.45 14.08 -17.25
C PRO A 4 -17.88 12.64 -17.60
N SER A 5 -19.10 12.44 -18.10
CA SER A 5 -19.68 11.12 -18.37
C SER A 5 -19.58 10.66 -19.82
N LEU A 6 -19.06 11.50 -20.73
CA LEU A 6 -18.93 11.16 -22.15
C LEU A 6 -17.66 10.36 -22.43
N ALA A 7 -17.78 9.32 -23.26
CA ALA A 7 -16.63 8.60 -23.80
C ALA A 7 -15.87 9.44 -24.84
N VAL A 8 -14.59 9.13 -25.07
CA VAL A 8 -13.82 9.76 -26.16
C VAL A 8 -14.49 9.44 -27.49
N GLY A 9 -14.78 10.48 -28.28
CA GLY A 9 -15.49 10.37 -29.55
C GLY A 9 -17.01 10.52 -29.46
N GLU A 10 -17.61 10.40 -28.26
CA GLU A 10 -19.05 10.52 -28.04
C GLU A 10 -19.50 12.00 -28.09
N VAL A 11 -20.69 12.24 -28.64
CA VAL A 11 -21.34 13.56 -28.73
C VAL A 11 -22.46 13.62 -27.71
N SER A 12 -22.50 14.68 -26.90
CA SER A 12 -23.55 14.88 -25.89
C SER A 12 -24.94 15.05 -26.51
N GLN A 13 -25.98 14.80 -25.71
CA GLN A 13 -27.30 15.36 -26.03
C GLN A 13 -27.25 16.91 -26.03
N PRO A 14 -28.17 17.61 -26.73
CA PRO A 14 -28.21 19.07 -26.76
C PRO A 14 -28.31 19.69 -25.36
N LEU A 15 -27.32 20.49 -24.99
CA LEU A 15 -27.24 21.18 -23.70
C LEU A 15 -27.83 22.59 -23.85
N ARG A 16 -28.84 22.92 -23.06
CA ARG A 16 -29.44 24.26 -23.07
C ARG A 16 -28.69 25.20 -22.13
N SER A 17 -28.31 26.38 -22.62
CA SER A 17 -27.77 27.49 -21.83
C SER A 17 -28.51 28.79 -22.16
N GLY A 18 -28.19 29.88 -21.43
CA GLY A 18 -28.78 31.21 -21.67
C GLY A 18 -28.53 31.77 -23.07
N SER A 19 -27.56 31.24 -23.83
CA SER A 19 -27.23 31.65 -25.20
C SER A 19 -27.72 30.68 -26.29
N GLY A 20 -28.43 29.60 -25.95
CA GLY A 20 -28.97 28.64 -26.92
C GLY A 20 -28.64 27.18 -26.59
N TYR A 21 -28.45 26.36 -27.63
CA TYR A 21 -28.16 24.92 -27.50
C TYR A 21 -26.72 24.61 -27.91
N HIS A 22 -26.05 23.75 -27.14
CA HIS A 22 -24.67 23.35 -27.33
C HIS A 22 -24.56 21.83 -27.47
N LEU A 23 -23.68 21.37 -28.36
CA LEU A 23 -23.27 19.95 -28.46
C LEU A 23 -21.78 19.87 -28.14
N VAL A 24 -21.40 18.93 -27.27
CA VAL A 24 -20.01 18.74 -26.86
C VAL A 24 -19.55 17.36 -27.31
N ARG A 25 -18.40 17.30 -27.98
CA ARG A 25 -17.72 16.05 -28.33
C ARG A 25 -16.34 16.02 -27.68
N ILE A 26 -16.04 14.93 -26.97
CA ILE A 26 -14.70 14.73 -26.43
C ILE A 26 -13.78 14.27 -27.58
N LYS A 27 -12.89 15.16 -28.03
CA LYS A 27 -11.91 14.82 -29.08
C LYS A 27 -10.80 13.89 -28.59
N ASP A 28 -10.38 14.08 -27.34
CA ASP A 28 -9.36 13.28 -26.67
C ASP A 28 -9.53 13.45 -25.14
N LYS A 29 -9.13 12.46 -24.35
CA LYS A 29 -9.11 12.51 -22.88
C LYS A 29 -7.70 12.16 -22.42
N LYS A 30 -6.87 13.18 -22.25
CA LYS A 30 -5.52 13.00 -21.72
C LYS A 30 -5.58 12.67 -20.22
N SER A 31 -5.28 11.42 -19.85
CA SER A 31 -4.77 11.13 -18.50
C SER A 31 -3.29 11.52 -18.52
N GLN A 32 -2.99 12.77 -18.15
CA GLN A 32 -1.65 13.34 -18.25
C GLN A 32 -0.83 13.23 -16.96
N GLU A 33 -1.42 12.75 -15.88
CA GLU A 33 -0.68 12.46 -14.67
C GLU A 33 0.00 11.10 -14.84
N VAL A 34 1.32 11.12 -14.92
CA VAL A 34 2.14 9.93 -14.74
C VAL A 34 2.60 9.94 -13.29
N HIS A 35 2.25 8.90 -12.55
CA HIS A 35 2.72 8.71 -11.17
C HIS A 35 3.59 7.45 -11.16
N LEU A 36 4.85 7.62 -11.56
CA LEU A 36 5.81 6.50 -11.58
C LEU A 36 6.24 6.18 -10.16
N VAL A 37 5.98 4.94 -9.75
CA VAL A 37 6.40 4.41 -8.46
C VAL A 37 7.39 3.28 -8.71
N LYS A 38 8.56 3.38 -8.09
CA LYS A 38 9.54 2.30 -8.09
C LYS A 38 9.05 1.18 -7.18
N GLN A 39 8.82 0.01 -7.74
CA GLN A 39 8.41 -1.18 -7.00
C GLN A 39 9.51 -2.23 -7.03
N THR A 40 9.64 -2.97 -5.93
CA THR A 40 10.59 -4.07 -5.79
C THR A 40 9.82 -5.37 -5.58
N LEU A 41 10.09 -6.38 -6.41
CA LEU A 41 9.57 -7.73 -6.20
C LEU A 41 10.51 -8.46 -5.24
N ALA A 42 10.01 -8.81 -4.05
CA ALA A 42 10.83 -9.38 -2.98
C ALA A 42 10.13 -10.52 -2.24
N SER A 43 10.95 -11.33 -1.55
CA SER A 43 10.48 -12.29 -0.54
C SER A 43 11.33 -12.19 0.71
N HIS A 44 10.78 -12.64 1.83
CA HIS A 44 11.50 -12.66 3.10
C HIS A 44 11.28 -13.93 3.93
N ILE A 45 12.19 -14.17 4.86
CA ILE A 45 12.04 -15.13 5.96
C ILE A 45 12.13 -14.34 7.27
N LEU A 46 11.14 -14.50 8.14
CA LEU A 46 11.08 -13.86 9.45
C LEU A 46 11.24 -14.90 10.57
N LEU A 47 12.12 -14.65 11.53
CA LEU A 47 12.14 -15.37 12.82
C LEU A 47 12.01 -14.37 13.97
N LYS A 48 11.07 -14.62 14.90
CA LYS A 48 10.82 -13.76 16.05
C LYS A 48 11.60 -14.29 17.26
N ALA A 49 12.16 -13.37 18.04
CA ALA A 49 12.59 -13.70 19.38
C ALA A 49 11.35 -13.86 20.28
N ASN A 50 11.33 -14.89 21.11
CA ASN A 50 10.27 -15.17 22.07
C ASN A 50 10.87 -15.78 23.35
N GLU A 51 10.03 -16.17 24.31
CA GLU A 51 10.49 -16.74 25.59
C GLU A 51 11.35 -18.01 25.43
N LEU A 52 11.22 -18.71 24.29
CA LEU A 52 11.93 -19.95 23.99
C LEU A 52 13.10 -19.76 23.01
N THR A 53 13.10 -18.67 22.25
CA THR A 53 14.10 -18.37 21.22
C THR A 53 14.68 -16.99 21.46
N THR A 54 15.93 -16.93 21.90
CA THR A 54 16.62 -15.65 22.10
C THR A 54 16.91 -14.96 20.77
N ASP A 55 17.16 -13.66 20.82
CA ASP A 55 17.59 -12.90 19.63
C ASP A 55 18.79 -13.53 18.93
N GLU A 56 19.78 -13.97 19.70
CA GLU A 56 20.99 -14.59 19.15
C GLU A 56 20.68 -15.95 18.49
N GLN A 57 19.77 -16.74 19.06
CA GLN A 57 19.34 -18.00 18.45
C GLN A 57 18.56 -17.77 17.16
N ALA A 58 17.66 -16.78 17.13
CA ALA A 58 16.91 -16.43 15.93
C ALA A 58 17.86 -15.96 14.81
N LYS A 59 18.82 -15.09 15.14
CA LYS A 59 19.88 -14.66 14.23
C LYS A 59 20.66 -15.85 13.68
N GLN A 60 21.27 -16.66 14.55
CA GLN A 60 22.07 -17.82 14.12
C GLN A 60 21.31 -18.79 13.23
N ARG A 61 20.02 -19.02 13.49
CA ARG A 61 19.16 -19.84 12.62
C ARG A 61 19.00 -19.22 11.23
N LEU A 62 18.74 -17.91 11.14
CA LEU A 62 18.65 -17.24 9.84
C LEU A 62 19.99 -17.22 9.09
N GLU A 63 21.11 -17.08 9.80
CA GLU A 63 22.45 -17.20 9.20
C GLU A 63 22.66 -18.58 8.56
N GLN A 64 22.23 -19.66 9.22
CA GLN A 64 22.27 -21.00 8.66
C GLN A 64 21.38 -21.14 7.42
N LEU A 65 20.16 -20.59 7.46
CA LEU A 65 19.27 -20.57 6.29
C LEU A 65 19.87 -19.77 5.14
N ARG A 66 20.49 -18.62 5.42
CA ARG A 66 21.19 -17.82 4.41
C ARG A 66 22.30 -18.61 3.73
N GLN A 67 23.12 -19.33 4.49
CA GLN A 67 24.18 -20.17 3.89
C GLN A 67 23.61 -21.24 2.99
N ARG A 68 22.50 -21.90 3.39
CA ARG A 68 21.79 -22.88 2.55
C ARG A 68 21.31 -22.27 1.25
N ILE A 69 20.73 -21.06 1.29
CA ILE A 69 20.27 -20.33 0.10
C ILE A 69 21.44 -19.99 -0.82
N ILE A 70 22.55 -19.48 -0.27
CA ILE A 70 23.75 -19.15 -1.04
C ILE A 70 24.35 -20.40 -1.70
N ASN A 71 24.25 -21.55 -1.02
CA ASN A 71 24.66 -22.85 -1.55
C ASN A 71 23.67 -23.46 -2.57
N GLY A 72 22.60 -22.75 -2.91
CA GLY A 72 21.66 -23.11 -3.98
C GLY A 72 20.36 -23.77 -3.53
N GLU A 73 20.08 -23.85 -2.22
CA GLU A 73 18.75 -24.26 -1.77
C GLU A 73 17.69 -23.20 -2.14
N ASP A 74 16.46 -23.66 -2.41
CA ASP A 74 15.37 -22.79 -2.83
C ASP A 74 14.88 -21.91 -1.68
N PHE A 75 14.79 -20.60 -1.95
CA PHE A 75 14.36 -19.61 -0.95
C PHE A 75 12.91 -19.84 -0.51
N ALA A 76 12.02 -20.16 -1.45
CA ALA A 76 10.60 -20.28 -1.18
C ALA A 76 10.30 -21.51 -0.31
N GLU A 77 10.99 -22.63 -0.55
CA GLU A 77 10.85 -23.82 0.30
C GLU A 77 11.35 -23.58 1.72
N LEU A 78 12.48 -22.87 1.88
CA LEU A 78 12.97 -22.49 3.22
C LEU A 78 12.04 -21.49 3.91
N ALA A 79 11.47 -20.54 3.17
CA ALA A 79 10.50 -19.60 3.71
C ALA A 79 9.21 -20.30 4.18
N LYS A 80 8.66 -21.24 3.41
CA LYS A 80 7.50 -22.06 3.80
C LYS A 80 7.76 -22.86 5.07
N ALA A 81 8.96 -23.43 5.19
CA ALA A 81 9.31 -24.32 6.28
C ALA A 81 9.66 -23.57 7.57
N HIS A 82 10.23 -22.37 7.48
CA HIS A 82 10.87 -21.71 8.62
C HIS A 82 10.35 -20.30 8.94
N SER A 83 9.68 -19.60 8.01
CA SER A 83 9.22 -18.24 8.28
C SER A 83 8.05 -18.21 9.26
N GLU A 84 8.15 -17.34 10.26
CA GLU A 84 7.11 -17.06 11.27
C GLU A 84 6.17 -15.93 10.85
N ASP A 85 6.33 -15.41 9.63
CA ASP A 85 5.31 -14.61 8.96
C ASP A 85 4.37 -15.52 8.18
N THR A 86 3.31 -16.00 8.84
CA THR A 86 2.38 -16.98 8.26
C THR A 86 1.67 -16.48 6.99
N GLY A 87 1.53 -15.16 6.82
CA GLY A 87 0.88 -14.57 5.65
C GLY A 87 1.70 -14.74 4.38
N SER A 88 3.01 -14.53 4.45
CA SER A 88 3.91 -14.69 3.29
C SER A 88 4.52 -16.09 3.21
N ALA A 89 4.72 -16.78 4.33
CA ALA A 89 5.39 -18.08 4.38
C ALA A 89 4.74 -19.11 3.44
N ILE A 90 3.41 -19.18 3.43
CA ILE A 90 2.64 -20.12 2.59
C ILE A 90 2.97 -19.92 1.10
N ASP A 91 3.19 -18.68 0.69
CA ASP A 91 3.54 -18.29 -0.68
C ASP A 91 5.06 -18.14 -0.87
N GLY A 92 5.86 -18.90 -0.11
CA GLY A 92 7.31 -18.90 -0.26
C GLY A 92 8.00 -17.65 0.27
N GLY A 93 7.39 -16.97 1.23
CA GLY A 93 7.87 -15.70 1.77
C GLY A 93 7.59 -14.51 0.85
N SER A 94 6.78 -14.68 -0.19
CA SER A 94 6.50 -13.63 -1.18
C SER A 94 5.83 -12.40 -0.56
N LEU A 95 6.38 -11.22 -0.87
CA LEU A 95 5.80 -9.92 -0.53
C LEU A 95 5.15 -9.25 -1.74
N GLY A 96 5.21 -9.89 -2.91
CA GLY A 96 4.78 -9.32 -4.18
C GLY A 96 5.59 -8.07 -4.57
N TRP A 97 4.96 -7.18 -5.36
CA TRP A 97 5.53 -5.89 -5.73
C TRP A 97 5.34 -4.88 -4.61
N VAL A 98 6.43 -4.55 -3.93
CA VAL A 98 6.47 -3.65 -2.79
C VAL A 98 6.71 -2.22 -3.28
N SER A 99 5.78 -1.31 -2.95
CA SER A 99 5.95 0.13 -3.15
C SER A 99 6.69 0.78 -1.97
N PRO A 100 7.33 1.95 -2.15
CA PRO A 100 8.03 2.66 -1.08
C PRO A 100 7.06 3.07 0.03
N GLY A 101 7.51 2.99 1.28
CA GLY A 101 6.72 3.32 2.48
C GLY A 101 5.73 2.24 2.92
N VAL A 102 5.66 1.10 2.23
CA VAL A 102 4.84 -0.05 2.65
C VAL A 102 5.52 -0.83 3.78
N MET A 103 6.84 -0.92 3.74
CA MET A 103 7.64 -1.67 4.72
C MET A 103 8.14 -0.77 5.84
N VAL A 104 8.58 -1.38 6.94
CA VAL A 104 9.24 -0.62 8.02
C VAL A 104 10.60 -0.09 7.55
N PRO A 105 11.07 1.07 8.06
CA PRO A 105 12.28 1.73 7.55
C PRO A 105 13.50 0.81 7.48
N GLU A 106 13.74 0.01 8.51
CA GLU A 106 14.91 -0.88 8.60
C GLU A 106 14.88 -1.98 7.53
N PHE A 107 13.67 -2.46 7.19
CA PHE A 107 13.47 -3.46 6.15
C PHE A 107 13.60 -2.83 4.77
N GLU A 108 13.01 -1.65 4.56
CA GLU A 108 13.05 -0.95 3.28
C GLU A 108 14.46 -0.50 2.92
N GLU A 109 15.23 0.02 3.88
CA GLU A 109 16.64 0.37 3.71
C GLU A 109 17.44 -0.85 3.26
N LYS A 110 17.34 -1.96 4.00
CA LYS A 110 18.06 -3.20 3.64
C LYS A 110 17.64 -3.75 2.29
N MET A 111 16.34 -3.75 1.98
CA MET A 111 15.83 -4.18 0.67
C MET A 111 16.38 -3.32 -0.47
N ASN A 112 16.51 -2.01 -0.24
CA ASN A 112 16.97 -1.07 -1.25
C ASN A 112 18.46 -1.17 -1.54
N GLU A 113 19.28 -1.60 -0.58
CA GLU A 113 20.72 -1.87 -0.75
C GLU A 113 21.01 -3.07 -1.67
N LEU A 114 20.09 -4.02 -1.80
CA LEU A 114 20.30 -5.26 -2.53
C LEU A 114 20.19 -5.09 -4.04
N ALA A 115 21.10 -5.74 -4.76
CA ALA A 115 20.96 -5.96 -6.20
C ALA A 115 19.85 -6.98 -6.51
N VAL A 116 19.36 -6.96 -7.75
CA VAL A 116 18.42 -7.97 -8.23
C VAL A 116 19.09 -9.35 -8.24
N GLY A 117 18.44 -10.34 -7.64
CA GLY A 117 18.94 -11.70 -7.44
C GLY A 117 19.71 -11.90 -6.13
N GLU A 118 20.02 -10.82 -5.40
CA GLU A 118 20.81 -10.87 -4.18
C GLU A 118 19.97 -11.25 -2.95
N VAL A 119 20.63 -11.89 -1.99
CA VAL A 119 20.09 -12.24 -0.68
C VAL A 119 20.82 -11.42 0.38
N SER A 120 20.06 -10.75 1.26
CA SER A 120 20.63 -9.88 2.29
C SER A 120 21.49 -10.63 3.30
N ASP A 121 22.31 -9.90 4.06
CA ASP A 121 22.72 -10.35 5.39
C ASP A 121 21.50 -10.37 6.34
N VAL A 122 21.63 -11.03 7.49
CA VAL A 122 20.55 -11.07 8.48
C VAL A 122 20.54 -9.79 9.29
N PHE A 123 19.36 -9.20 9.42
CA PHE A 123 19.17 -7.92 10.09
C PHE A 123 17.91 -7.95 10.94
N LYS A 124 17.83 -7.02 11.91
CA LYS A 124 16.74 -6.94 12.88
C LYS A 124 15.81 -5.77 12.54
N SER A 125 14.51 -5.99 12.66
CA SER A 125 13.49 -4.96 12.69
C SER A 125 12.66 -5.06 13.98
N ARG A 126 11.68 -4.17 14.14
CA ARG A 126 10.69 -4.27 15.25
C ARG A 126 9.89 -5.58 15.26
N PHE A 127 9.85 -6.31 14.14
CA PHE A 127 9.09 -7.56 14.02
C PHE A 127 9.91 -8.82 14.30
N GLY A 128 11.24 -8.71 14.40
CA GLY A 128 12.14 -9.85 14.57
C GLY A 128 13.35 -9.76 13.66
N TRP A 129 13.91 -10.91 13.33
CA TRP A 129 15.05 -11.05 12.44
C TRP A 129 14.60 -11.46 11.05
N HIS A 130 15.25 -10.92 10.04
CA HIS A 130 14.82 -11.04 8.66
C HIS A 130 15.97 -11.45 7.74
N LEU A 131 15.61 -12.17 6.69
CA LEU A 131 16.41 -12.38 5.49
C LEU A 131 15.57 -11.98 4.27
N ILE A 132 16.12 -11.18 3.36
CA ILE A 132 15.41 -10.71 2.15
C ILE A 132 16.07 -11.30 0.90
N LYS A 133 15.26 -11.61 -0.11
CA LYS A 133 15.71 -11.81 -1.49
C LYS A 133 14.96 -10.89 -2.44
N VAL A 134 15.69 -10.16 -3.29
CA VAL A 134 15.11 -9.31 -4.34
C VAL A 134 15.11 -10.06 -5.66
N PHE A 135 13.96 -10.13 -6.32
CA PHE A 135 13.78 -10.84 -7.59
C PHE A 135 13.76 -9.91 -8.78
N ASP A 136 13.18 -8.71 -8.63
CA ASP A 136 13.08 -7.75 -9.72
C ASP A 136 12.78 -6.33 -9.21
N ARG A 137 12.96 -5.33 -10.07
CA ARG A 137 12.62 -3.93 -9.82
C ARG A 137 11.97 -3.32 -11.07
N ARG A 138 10.89 -2.57 -10.88
CA ARG A 138 10.18 -1.90 -11.98
C ARG A 138 9.72 -0.50 -11.61
N GLU A 139 9.44 0.32 -12.62
CA GLU A 139 8.67 1.56 -12.47
C GLU A 139 7.25 1.32 -12.99
N GLU A 140 6.26 1.45 -12.11
CA GLU A 140 4.85 1.24 -12.44
C GLU A 140 4.11 2.59 -12.42
N ASN A 141 3.31 2.86 -13.46
CA ASN A 141 2.48 4.07 -13.49
C ASN A 141 1.20 3.87 -12.66
N MET A 142 1.20 4.36 -11.43
CA MET A 142 0.10 4.21 -10.48
C MET A 142 -0.87 5.39 -10.46
N ALA A 143 -0.92 6.19 -11.53
CA ALA A 143 -1.72 7.42 -11.57
C ALA A 143 -3.22 7.18 -11.33
N GLU A 144 -3.80 6.12 -11.89
CA GLU A 144 -5.22 5.79 -11.68
C GLU A 144 -5.50 5.34 -10.24
N GLU A 145 -4.59 4.58 -9.64
CA GLU A 145 -4.71 4.14 -8.24
C GLU A 145 -4.59 5.32 -7.28
N TYR A 146 -3.65 6.24 -7.57
CA TYR A 146 -3.49 7.49 -6.85
C TYR A 146 -4.77 8.35 -6.90
N LYS A 147 -5.34 8.56 -8.10
CA LYS A 147 -6.61 9.30 -8.25
C LYS A 147 -7.76 8.63 -7.51
N ARG A 148 -7.87 7.30 -7.56
CA ARG A 148 -8.90 6.56 -6.83
C ARG A 148 -8.76 6.73 -5.33
N SER A 149 -7.53 6.71 -4.81
CA SER A 149 -7.25 6.96 -3.40
C SER A 149 -7.68 8.38 -2.98
N GLN A 150 -7.30 9.39 -3.76
CA GLN A 150 -7.72 10.79 -3.53
C GLN A 150 -9.25 10.95 -3.56
N ALA A 151 -9.93 10.32 -4.51
CA ALA A 151 -11.39 10.36 -4.59
C ALA A 151 -12.05 9.70 -3.36
N ARG A 152 -11.53 8.55 -2.90
CA ARG A 152 -12.01 7.88 -1.68
C ARG A 152 -11.82 8.75 -0.44
N GLU A 153 -10.67 9.40 -0.32
CA GLU A 153 -10.37 10.33 0.78
C GLU A 153 -11.38 11.48 0.83
N GLN A 154 -11.61 12.14 -0.29
CA GLN A 154 -12.56 13.25 -0.39
C GLN A 154 -14.01 12.82 -0.10
N ILE A 155 -14.40 11.61 -0.50
CA ILE A 155 -15.72 11.06 -0.14
C ILE A 155 -15.78 10.78 1.36
N ARG A 156 -14.72 10.19 1.93
CA ARG A 156 -14.65 9.88 3.36
C ARG A 156 -14.74 11.16 4.20
N GLN A 157 -13.98 12.20 3.85
CA GLN A 157 -14.01 13.47 4.56
C GLN A 157 -15.39 14.10 4.53
N ARG A 158 -16.04 14.16 3.36
CA ARG A 158 -17.40 14.69 3.24
C ARG A 158 -18.40 13.95 4.13
N LYS A 159 -18.33 12.61 4.17
CA LYS A 159 -19.19 11.81 5.05
C LYS A 159 -18.93 12.09 6.53
N ILE A 160 -17.67 12.18 6.92
CA ILE A 160 -17.28 12.51 8.31
C ILE A 160 -17.85 13.88 8.70
N ASP A 161 -17.74 14.88 7.83
CA ASP A 161 -18.25 16.23 8.11
C ASP A 161 -19.78 16.22 8.27
N GLU A 162 -20.51 15.56 7.37
CA GLU A 162 -21.98 15.40 7.42
C GLU A 162 -22.45 14.64 8.69
N ASP A 163 -21.78 13.53 9.01
CA ASP A 163 -22.09 12.71 10.19
C ASP A 163 -21.75 13.45 11.48
N MET A 164 -20.67 14.23 11.52
CA MET A 164 -20.27 15.03 12.68
C MET A 164 -21.29 16.14 12.98
N GLU A 165 -21.79 16.85 11.96
CA GLU A 165 -22.84 17.85 12.15
C GLU A 165 -24.13 17.21 12.70
N THR A 166 -24.51 16.06 12.16
CA THR A 166 -25.68 15.30 12.62
C THR A 166 -25.49 14.85 14.08
N TRP A 167 -24.33 14.28 14.40
CA TRP A 167 -23.98 13.81 15.73
C TRP A 167 -23.96 14.94 16.77
N LEU A 168 -23.39 16.10 16.44
CA LEU A 168 -23.40 17.28 17.31
C LEU A 168 -24.81 17.81 17.55
N ARG A 169 -25.69 17.79 16.54
CA ARG A 169 -27.10 18.16 16.70
C ARG A 169 -27.81 17.19 17.65
N THR A 170 -27.67 15.89 17.44
CA THR A 170 -28.28 14.88 18.32
C THR A 170 -27.78 14.99 19.76
N MET A 171 -26.47 15.12 19.97
CA MET A 171 -25.93 15.32 21.33
C MET A 171 -26.47 16.59 22.00
N ARG A 172 -26.63 17.68 21.24
CA ARG A 172 -27.21 18.91 21.78
C ARG A 172 -28.68 18.72 22.15
N ASP A 173 -29.45 18.02 21.32
CA ASP A 173 -30.87 17.77 21.54
C ASP A 173 -31.11 16.81 22.73
N GLU A 174 -30.21 15.86 22.95
CA GLU A 174 -30.26 14.90 24.07
C GLU A 174 -29.68 15.46 25.38
N ALA A 175 -28.85 16.50 25.32
CA ALA A 175 -28.25 17.11 26.50
C ALA A 175 -29.24 18.00 27.26
N TYR A 176 -29.29 17.86 28.60
CA TYR A 176 -29.99 18.82 29.46
C TYR A 176 -29.16 20.11 29.55
N VAL A 177 -29.68 21.21 28.97
CA VAL A 177 -29.01 22.52 28.92
C VAL A 177 -29.90 23.57 29.59
N GLU A 178 -29.44 24.19 30.69
CA GLU A 178 -30.12 25.30 31.37
C GLU A 178 -29.41 26.63 31.06
N TYR A 179 -30.09 27.56 30.38
CA TYR A 179 -29.58 28.92 30.15
C TYR A 179 -29.98 29.82 31.31
N ARG A 180 -29.01 30.30 32.10
CA ARG A 180 -29.23 31.32 33.13
C ARG A 180 -28.88 32.70 32.57
N ASN A 181 -29.89 33.52 32.32
CA ASN A 181 -29.69 34.94 32.03
C ASN A 181 -29.74 35.73 33.33
N ASN A 182 -28.77 36.63 33.54
CA ASN A 182 -28.75 37.58 34.65
C ASN A 182 -29.83 38.65 34.52
#